data_AF-A0A067PWQ5-F1
#
_entry.id   AF-A0A067PWQ5-F1
#
_cell.length_a   1.000
_cell.length_b   1.000
_cell.length_c   1.000
_cell.angle_alpha   90.00
_cell.angle_beta   90.00
_cell.angle_gamma   90.00
#
_symmetry.space_group_name_H-M   'P 1'
#
loop_
_entity.id
_entity.type
_entity.pdbx_description
1 polymer ?
#
loop_
_entity_poly.entity_id
_entity_poly.type
_entity_poly.pdbx_seq_one_letter_code
_entity_poly.pdbx_strand_id
1 'polypeptide(L)'
;MPPATLPIFAMQFSRGKEEASDYHWNLTIITDSATRTGIVHQVTGCTYCYGYERNPRQRLEHSPQWRGSLHLGSVPKDRLNEIERILESVPIDNSDPQFNCQVWTFLAVARLRQMGFGIAPGLTMLSLRSKLSEVNEAWQSGDI
;
A
#
# COMPACT_ATOMS: atom_id res chain seq x y z
N MET A 1 9.84 -24.14 -14.05
CA MET A 1 9.66 -22.69 -14.20
C MET A 1 9.39 -22.10 -12.82
N PRO A 2 9.98 -20.94 -12.46
CA PRO A 2 9.60 -20.26 -11.23
C PRO A 2 8.10 -19.91 -11.27
N PRO A 3 7.38 -19.98 -10.13
CA PRO A 3 5.99 -19.59 -10.07
C PRO A 3 5.82 -18.12 -10.48
N ALA A 4 4.75 -17.82 -11.20
CA ALA A 4 4.45 -16.45 -11.61
C ALA A 4 4.24 -15.57 -10.37
N THR A 5 4.81 -14.37 -10.37
CA THR A 5 4.69 -13.42 -9.26
C THR A 5 4.00 -12.12 -9.71
N LEU A 6 3.34 -11.46 -8.77
CA LEU A 6 2.71 -10.16 -8.93
C LEU A 6 3.45 -9.12 -8.08
N PRO A 7 3.82 -7.95 -8.61
CA PRO A 7 4.48 -6.93 -7.81
C PRO A 7 3.47 -6.25 -6.88
N ILE A 8 3.92 -5.93 -5.67
CA ILE A 8 3.16 -5.21 -4.65
C ILE A 8 3.81 -3.86 -4.37
N PHE A 9 2.98 -2.83 -4.23
CA PHE A 9 3.40 -1.46 -3.98
C PHE A 9 2.68 -0.89 -2.76
N ALA A 10 3.38 -0.03 -2.01
CA ALA A 10 2.72 1.00 -1.21
C ALA A 10 2.54 2.22 -2.10
N MET A 11 1.31 2.73 -2.24
CA MET A 11 1.04 3.93 -3.03
C MET A 11 0.52 5.03 -2.15
N GLN A 12 0.82 6.28 -2.52
CA GLN A 12 0.41 7.46 -1.78
C GLN A 12 -0.41 8.42 -2.62
N PHE A 13 -1.41 9.02 -1.98
CA PHE A 13 -2.35 9.93 -2.61
C PHE A 13 -2.58 11.16 -1.73
N SER A 14 -2.54 12.36 -2.34
CA SER A 14 -2.86 13.61 -1.66
C SER A 14 -4.34 13.66 -1.26
N ARG A 15 -4.60 14.11 -0.03
CA ARG A 15 -5.95 14.44 0.47
C ARG A 15 -6.31 15.92 0.26
N GLY A 16 -5.57 16.65 -0.57
CA GLY A 16 -5.78 18.08 -0.84
C GLY A 16 -4.95 19.01 0.04
N LYS A 17 -4.10 18.46 0.91
CA LYS A 17 -3.05 19.17 1.66
C LYS A 17 -1.72 18.49 1.40
N GLU A 18 -0.64 19.26 1.37
CA GLU A 18 0.71 18.77 1.06
C GLU A 18 1.56 18.59 2.33
N GLU A 19 0.96 18.04 3.39
CA GLU A 19 1.66 17.62 4.60
C GLU A 19 1.85 16.10 4.60
N ALA A 20 3.00 15.62 5.10
CA ALA A 20 3.33 14.18 5.07
C ALA A 20 2.32 13.29 5.83
N SER A 21 1.66 13.83 6.86
CA SER A 21 0.58 13.17 7.61
C SER A 21 -0.75 13.12 6.86
N ASP A 22 -0.92 13.94 5.81
CA ASP A 22 -2.16 14.08 5.05
C ASP A 22 -2.19 13.19 3.79
N TYR A 23 -1.15 12.39 3.56
CA TYR A 23 -1.18 11.40 2.49
C TYR A 23 -1.97 10.16 2.89
N HIS A 24 -2.91 9.77 2.03
CA HIS A 24 -3.57 8.48 2.07
C HIS A 24 -2.63 7.41 1.52
N TRP A 25 -2.42 6.34 2.27
CA TRP A 25 -1.63 5.20 1.82
C TRP A 25 -2.52 3.99 1.57
N ASN A 26 -2.17 3.23 0.54
CA ASN A 26 -2.75 1.91 0.29
C ASN A 26 -1.69 0.90 -0.13
N LEU A 27 -2.06 -0.38 -0.09
CA LEU A 27 -1.32 -1.46 -0.71
C LEU A 27 -1.98 -1.86 -2.01
N THR A 28 -1.19 -1.98 -3.07
CA THR A 28 -1.70 -2.40 -4.37
C THR A 28 -0.90 -3.54 -4.94
N ILE A 29 -1.59 -4.63 -5.31
CA ILE A 29 -1.03 -5.78 -6.01
C ILE A 29 -1.37 -5.65 -7.49
N ILE A 30 -0.37 -5.49 -8.35
CA ILE A 30 -0.59 -5.35 -9.81
C ILE A 30 -0.90 -6.72 -10.40
N THR A 31 -2.13 -6.93 -10.82
CA THR A 31 -2.60 -8.19 -11.42
C THR A 31 -2.43 -8.23 -12.93
N ASP A 32 -2.36 -7.07 -13.58
CA ASP A 32 -2.13 -6.91 -15.01
C ASP A 32 -1.17 -5.74 -15.25
N SER A 33 0.06 -6.06 -15.64
CA SER A 33 1.10 -5.07 -15.93
C SER A 33 0.87 -4.29 -17.22
N ALA A 34 0.15 -4.86 -18.20
CA ALA A 34 -0.10 -4.19 -19.48
C ALA A 34 -1.11 -3.06 -19.32
N THR A 35 -2.14 -3.27 -18.49
CA THR A 35 -3.15 -2.24 -18.20
C THR A 35 -2.87 -1.46 -16.92
N ARG A 36 -1.80 -1.82 -16.19
CA ARG A 36 -1.44 -1.33 -14.85
C ARG A 36 -2.64 -1.36 -13.90
N THR A 37 -3.42 -2.44 -14.00
CA THR A 37 -4.57 -2.70 -13.13
C THR A 37 -4.13 -3.54 -11.95
N GLY A 38 -4.56 -3.13 -10.76
CA GLY A 38 -4.28 -3.85 -9.53
C GLY A 38 -5.50 -4.00 -8.62
N ILE A 39 -5.29 -4.83 -7.61
CA ILE A 39 -6.19 -4.96 -6.45
C ILE A 39 -5.65 -4.03 -5.38
N VAL A 40 -6.48 -3.05 -5.00
CA VAL A 40 -6.14 -2.08 -3.96
C VAL A 40 -6.72 -2.55 -2.64
N HIS A 41 -5.90 -2.51 -1.60
CA HIS A 41 -6.24 -2.80 -0.22
C HIS A 41 -5.91 -1.58 0.62
N GLN A 42 -6.90 -1.08 1.36
CA GLN A 42 -6.76 0.16 2.10
C GLN A 42 -7.63 0.17 3.34
N VAL A 43 -7.33 1.13 4.22
CA VAL A 43 -8.23 1.52 5.29
C VAL A 43 -8.78 2.91 5.01
N THR A 44 -10.10 3.02 4.98
CA THR A 44 -10.85 4.27 4.77
C THR A 44 -11.65 4.62 6.01
N GLY A 45 -12.21 5.84 6.05
CA GLY A 45 -12.89 6.39 7.23
C GLY A 45 -12.11 7.51 7.90
N CYS A 46 -12.40 7.73 9.19
CA CYS A 46 -11.81 8.78 10.02
C CYS A 46 -11.44 8.23 11.40
N THR A 47 -10.79 9.05 12.23
CA THR A 47 -10.41 8.69 13.60
C THR A 47 -11.60 8.06 14.35
N TYR A 48 -11.36 6.90 14.95
CA TYR A 48 -12.34 6.05 15.64
C TYR A 48 -13.39 5.33 14.77
N CYS A 49 -13.37 5.50 13.45
CA CYS A 49 -14.34 4.90 12.51
C CYS A 49 -13.66 4.45 11.20
N TYR A 50 -12.53 3.77 11.33
CA TYR A 50 -11.81 3.17 10.21
C TYR A 50 -12.39 1.81 9.84
N GLY A 51 -12.38 1.51 8.54
CA GLY A 51 -12.79 0.23 7.96
C GLY A 51 -11.86 -0.22 6.84
N TYR A 52 -11.74 -1.53 6.66
CA TYR A 52 -10.99 -2.12 5.55
C TYR A 52 -11.80 -2.10 4.26
N GLU A 53 -11.13 -1.81 3.15
CA GLU A 53 -11.73 -1.76 1.82
C GLU A 53 -10.82 -2.46 0.80
N ARG A 54 -11.45 -3.21 -0.10
CA ARG A 54 -10.79 -3.93 -1.20
C ARG A 54 -11.43 -3.55 -2.54
N ASN A 55 -10.61 -3.02 -3.45
CA ASN A 55 -11.04 -2.65 -4.81
C ASN A 55 -10.33 -3.52 -5.87
N PRO A 56 -11.03 -4.48 -6.50
CA PRO A 56 -10.39 -5.53 -7.29
C PRO A 56 -9.87 -5.13 -8.67
N ARG A 57 -10.14 -3.90 -9.16
CA ARG A 57 -9.77 -3.47 -10.53
C ARG A 57 -9.57 -1.95 -10.64
N GLN A 58 -8.58 -1.41 -9.96
CA GLN A 58 -8.26 0.02 -10.06
C GLN A 58 -7.09 0.25 -11.03
N ARG A 59 -7.26 1.18 -11.97
CA ARG A 59 -6.17 1.74 -12.77
C ARG A 59 -5.52 2.85 -11.96
N LEU A 60 -4.20 2.77 -11.77
CA LEU A 60 -3.55 3.45 -10.64
C LEU A 60 -2.98 4.83 -11.02
N GLU A 61 -2.45 4.99 -12.23
CA GLU A 61 -1.81 6.25 -12.67
C GLU A 61 -2.76 7.34 -13.14
N HIS A 62 -4.07 7.08 -13.18
CA HIS A 62 -5.02 8.08 -13.66
C HIS A 62 -5.62 8.93 -12.53
N SER A 63 -5.24 8.67 -11.27
CA SER A 63 -5.69 9.51 -10.17
C SER A 63 -4.87 10.80 -10.12
N PRO A 64 -5.48 12.00 -10.25
CA PRO A 64 -4.76 13.27 -10.09
C PRO A 64 -4.23 13.48 -8.66
N GLN A 65 -4.72 12.66 -7.71
CA GLN A 65 -4.25 12.65 -6.34
C GLN A 65 -3.02 11.76 -6.14
N TRP A 66 -2.62 10.94 -7.11
CA TRP A 66 -1.44 10.08 -6.98
C TRP A 66 -0.18 10.92 -6.79
N ARG A 67 0.70 10.48 -5.89
CA ARG A 67 1.93 11.18 -5.49
C ARG A 67 3.14 10.27 -5.42
N GLY A 68 3.05 9.06 -5.96
CA GLY A 68 4.15 8.10 -5.92
C GLY A 68 3.74 6.69 -5.55
N SER A 69 4.60 5.75 -5.96
CA SER A 69 4.48 4.33 -5.68
C SER A 69 5.82 3.76 -5.25
N LEU A 70 5.88 3.16 -4.08
CA LEU A 70 7.05 2.44 -3.58
C LEU A 70 6.89 0.95 -3.84
N HIS A 71 7.78 0.36 -4.63
CA HIS A 71 7.83 -1.09 -4.82
C HIS A 71 8.27 -1.79 -3.53
N LEU A 72 7.43 -2.69 -3.02
CA LEU A 72 7.70 -3.42 -1.77
C LEU A 72 8.27 -4.81 -2.01
N GLY A 73 8.08 -5.36 -3.21
CA GLY A 73 8.50 -6.70 -3.58
C GLY A 73 7.45 -7.40 -4.44
N SER A 74 7.51 -8.74 -4.45
CA SER A 74 6.65 -9.55 -5.30
C SER A 74 6.03 -10.70 -4.51
N VAL A 75 4.78 -10.99 -4.82
CA VAL A 75 4.01 -12.07 -4.19
C VAL A 75 3.62 -13.15 -5.21
N PRO A 76 3.56 -14.43 -4.80
CA PRO A 76 3.21 -15.52 -5.70
C PRO A 76 1.74 -15.44 -6.12
N LYS A 77 1.48 -15.51 -7.43
CA LYS A 77 0.15 -15.31 -8.04
C LYS A 77 -0.87 -16.35 -7.59
N ASP A 78 -0.44 -17.58 -7.39
CA ASP A 78 -1.26 -18.71 -6.93
C ASP A 78 -1.71 -18.59 -5.47
N ARG A 79 -1.05 -17.75 -4.66
CA ARG A 79 -1.44 -17.47 -3.26
C ARG A 79 -2.16 -16.14 -3.08
N LEU A 80 -2.63 -15.51 -4.16
CA LEU A 80 -3.32 -14.21 -4.08
C LEU A 80 -4.49 -14.23 -3.09
N ASN A 81 -5.36 -15.25 -3.16
CA ASN A 81 -6.49 -15.37 -2.22
C ASN A 81 -6.05 -15.48 -0.75
N GLU A 82 -4.88 -16.06 -0.47
CA GLU A 82 -4.35 -16.14 0.89
C GLU A 82 -3.84 -14.77 1.36
N ILE A 83 -3.13 -14.07 0.48
CA ILE A 83 -2.62 -12.71 0.73
C ILE A 83 -3.78 -11.76 1.02
N GLU A 84 -4.85 -11.81 0.22
CA GLU A 84 -6.03 -10.96 0.42
C GLU A 84 -6.70 -11.21 1.78
N ARG A 85 -6.82 -12.47 2.21
CA ARG A 85 -7.33 -12.82 3.55
C ARG A 85 -6.41 -12.31 4.66
N ILE A 86 -5.10 -12.38 4.46
CA ILE A 86 -4.13 -11.85 5.42
C ILE A 86 -4.30 -10.34 5.54
N LEU A 87 -4.40 -9.62 4.43
CA LEU A 87 -4.59 -8.17 4.40
C LEU A 87 -5.91 -7.75 5.07
N GLU A 88 -7.01 -8.46 4.80
CA GLU A 88 -8.31 -8.24 5.45
C GLU A 88 -8.25 -8.51 6.96
N SER A 89 -7.41 -9.45 7.41
CA SER A 89 -7.26 -9.80 8.83
C SER A 89 -6.35 -8.86 9.63
N VAL A 90 -5.71 -7.86 8.99
CA VAL A 90 -4.84 -6.91 9.68
C VAL A 90 -5.68 -6.07 10.65
N PRO A 91 -5.32 -6.03 11.95
CA PRO A 91 -6.12 -5.32 12.95
C PRO A 91 -6.32 -3.84 12.60
N ILE A 92 -7.55 -3.37 12.83
CA ILE A 92 -7.92 -1.96 12.81
C ILE A 92 -8.24 -1.56 14.24
N ASP A 93 -7.43 -0.68 14.82
CA ASP A 93 -7.63 -0.19 16.18
C ASP A 93 -8.39 1.14 16.15
N ASN A 94 -9.72 1.05 16.24
CA ASN A 94 -10.58 2.23 16.34
C ASN A 94 -10.60 2.85 17.74
N SER A 95 -9.83 2.33 18.71
CA SER A 95 -9.66 2.95 20.03
C SER A 95 -8.40 3.81 20.13
N ASP A 96 -7.41 3.56 19.26
CA ASP A 96 -6.16 4.32 19.21
C ASP A 96 -6.30 5.59 18.34
N PRO A 97 -6.16 6.81 18.91
CA PRO A 97 -6.21 8.05 18.15
C PRO A 97 -5.04 8.23 17.17
N GLN A 98 -3.96 7.45 17.31
CA GLN A 98 -2.81 7.49 16.40
C GLN A 98 -2.97 6.53 15.22
N PHE A 99 -3.96 5.63 15.25
CA PHE A 99 -4.23 4.70 14.16
C PHE A 99 -4.73 5.44 12.91
N ASN A 100 -4.22 5.04 11.75
CA ASN A 100 -4.62 5.57 10.44
C ASN A 100 -4.20 4.62 9.31
N CYS A 101 -4.45 5.01 8.06
CA CYS A 101 -4.08 4.22 6.87
C CYS A 101 -2.58 3.93 6.74
N GLN A 102 -1.70 4.81 7.23
CA GLN A 102 -0.24 4.59 7.19
C GLN A 102 0.17 3.51 8.19
N VAL A 103 -0.41 3.56 9.41
CA VAL A 103 -0.24 2.53 10.44
C VAL A 103 -0.71 1.18 9.92
N TRP A 104 -1.93 1.12 9.37
CA TRP A 104 -2.45 -0.11 8.77
C TRP A 104 -1.56 -0.64 7.64
N THR A 105 -1.11 0.21 6.72
CA THR A 105 -0.22 -0.17 5.60
C THR A 105 1.07 -0.79 6.14
N PHE A 106 1.68 -0.18 7.16
CA PHE A 106 2.88 -0.72 7.78
C PHE A 106 2.63 -2.09 8.44
N LEU A 107 1.55 -2.24 9.21
CA LEU A 107 1.19 -3.50 9.85
C LEU A 107 0.92 -4.61 8.82
N ALA A 108 0.26 -4.28 7.72
CA ALA A 108 0.00 -5.19 6.62
C ALA A 108 1.29 -5.68 5.95
N VAL A 109 2.22 -4.77 5.65
CA VAL A 109 3.55 -5.11 5.10
C VAL A 109 4.32 -6.01 6.07
N ALA A 110 4.32 -5.67 7.36
CA ALA A 110 4.96 -6.48 8.39
C ALA A 110 4.35 -7.89 8.47
N ARG A 111 3.02 -8.00 8.38
CA ARG A 111 2.30 -9.28 8.42
C ARG A 111 2.62 -10.15 7.21
N LEU A 112 2.61 -9.59 6.00
CA LEU A 112 2.99 -10.34 4.79
C LEU A 112 4.44 -10.87 4.89
N ARG A 113 5.36 -10.05 5.41
CA ARG A 113 6.75 -10.48 5.64
C ARG A 113 6.84 -11.61 6.66
N GLN A 114 6.13 -11.53 7.78
CA GLN A 114 6.09 -12.59 8.79
C GLN A 114 5.57 -13.92 8.24
N MET A 115 4.66 -13.86 7.27
CA MET A 115 4.09 -15.03 6.58
C MET A 115 5.01 -15.58 5.46
N GLY A 116 6.20 -15.01 5.28
CA GLY A 116 7.21 -15.48 4.33
C GLY A 116 6.99 -15.03 2.88
N PHE A 117 6.15 -14.02 2.64
CA PHE A 117 6.02 -13.43 1.31
C PHE A 117 7.23 -12.55 0.96
N GLY A 118 7.52 -12.42 -0.33
CA GLY A 118 8.68 -11.72 -0.90
C GLY A 118 8.64 -10.20 -0.77
N ILE A 119 8.49 -9.71 0.46
CA ILE A 119 8.50 -8.29 0.84
C ILE A 119 9.90 -7.89 1.29
N ALA A 120 10.36 -6.70 0.91
CA ALA A 120 11.67 -6.19 1.26
C ALA A 120 11.92 -6.24 2.80
N PRO A 121 13.06 -6.80 3.24
CA PRO A 121 13.39 -6.88 4.65
C PRO A 121 13.72 -5.49 5.22
N GLY A 122 13.74 -5.37 6.54
CA GLY A 122 14.23 -4.17 7.22
C GLY A 122 13.35 -2.92 7.12
N LEU A 123 12.15 -3.00 6.54
CA LEU A 123 11.20 -1.89 6.54
C LEU A 123 10.71 -1.61 7.98
N THR A 124 11.11 -0.46 8.51
CA THR A 124 10.55 0.21 9.69
C THR A 124 9.55 1.27 9.24
N MET A 125 8.66 1.73 10.14
CA MET A 125 7.74 2.84 9.84
C MET A 125 8.50 4.09 9.37
N LEU A 126 9.62 4.42 10.01
CA LEU A 126 10.46 5.56 9.62
C LEU A 126 11.00 5.39 8.20
N SER A 127 11.54 4.21 7.87
CA SER A 127 12.06 3.95 6.52
C SER A 127 10.97 3.95 5.45
N LEU A 128 9.75 3.50 5.79
CA LEU A 128 8.63 3.49 4.86
C LEU A 128 8.16 4.92 4.57
N ARG A 129 8.08 5.77 5.60
CA ARG A 129 7.81 7.21 5.46
C ARG A 129 8.87 7.92 4.64
N SER A 130 10.15 7.71 4.94
CA SER A 130 11.28 8.31 4.18
C SER A 130 11.18 7.97 2.70
N LYS A 131 11.05 6.67 2.38
CA LYS A 131 10.98 6.21 0.99
C LYS A 131 9.75 6.74 0.26
N LEU A 132 8.60 6.84 0.92
CA LEU A 132 7.41 7.44 0.30
C LEU A 132 7.57 8.95 0.13
N SER A 133 8.25 9.65 1.05
CA SER A 133 8.63 11.06 0.86
C SER A 133 9.54 11.25 -0.36
N GLU A 134 10.58 10.42 -0.50
CA GLU A 134 11.50 10.47 -1.65
C GLU A 134 10.76 10.30 -2.98
N VAL A 135 9.80 9.38 -3.04
CA VAL A 135 8.98 9.18 -4.25
C VAL A 135 8.00 10.35 -4.46
N ASN A 136 7.51 11.01 -3.40
CA ASN A 136 6.73 12.25 -3.54
C ASN A 136 7.59 13.39 -4.11
N GLU A 137 8.81 13.55 -3.62
CA GLU A 137 9.74 14.58 -4.10
C GLU A 137 10.06 14.38 -5.58
N ALA A 138 10.31 13.14 -6.00
CA ALA A 138 10.48 12.79 -7.41
C ALA A 138 9.24 13.13 -8.26
N TRP A 139 8.04 12.93 -7.72
CA TRP A 139 6.80 13.33 -8.41
C TRP A 139 6.69 14.87 -8.50
N GLN A 140 7.06 15.60 -7.45
CA GLN A 140 7.04 17.06 -7.42
C GLN A 140 8.07 17.69 -8.38
N SER A 141 9.23 17.06 -8.58
CA SER A 141 10.24 17.48 -9.56
C SER A 141 9.90 17.09 -11.00
N GLY A 142 8.91 16.21 -11.22
CA GLY A 142 8.53 15.69 -12.53
C GLY A 142 9.44 14.56 -13.03
N ASP A 143 10.16 13.90 -12.13
CA ASP A 143 11.04 12.76 -12.45
C ASP A 143 10.25 11.44 -12.61
N ILE A 144 8.99 11.40 -12.17
CA ILE A 144 8.07 10.25 -12.30
C ILE A 144 6.61 10.65 -12.55
#